data_AF-A0A5B0R638-F1
#
_entry.id   AF-A0A5B0R638-F1
#
_cell.length_a   1.000
_cell.length_b   1.000
_cell.length_c   1.000
_cell.angle_alpha   90.00
_cell.angle_beta   90.00
_cell.angle_gamma   90.00
#
_symmetry.space_group_name_H-M   'P 1'
#
loop_
_entity.id
_entity.type
_entity.pdbx_description
1 polymer ?
#
loop_
_entity_poly.entity_id
_entity_poly.type
_entity_poly.pdbx_seq_one_letter_code
_entity_poly.pdbx_strand_id
1 'polypeptide(L)' 'MTRIDKWFLSKLKHLVTIENIVRKYHASNLPVNLLRYTKQLGFSNNQLSRFLNSNELAIRRLRLVSKISSK' A
#
# COMPACT_ATOMS: atom_id res chain seq x y z
N MET A 1 -25.42 3.74 -16.62
CA MET A 1 -24.04 4.24 -16.43
C MET A 1 -23.97 4.93 -15.08
N THR A 2 -23.01 4.57 -14.23
CA THR A 2 -22.89 5.13 -12.87
C THR A 2 -22.64 6.63 -12.93
N ARG A 3 -23.40 7.46 -12.21
CA ARG A 3 -23.23 8.93 -12.12
C ARG A 3 -21.97 9.34 -11.32
N ILE A 4 -20.92 8.53 -11.39
CA ILE A 4 -19.69 8.67 -10.61
C ILE A 4 -18.69 9.48 -11.45
N ASP A 5 -18.08 10.48 -10.84
CA ASP A 5 -17.09 11.33 -11.50
C ASP A 5 -15.91 10.54 -12.04
N LYS A 6 -15.50 10.85 -13.27
CA LYS A 6 -14.33 10.24 -13.93
C LYS A 6 -13.05 10.44 -13.11
N TRP A 7 -12.94 11.52 -12.35
CA TRP A 7 -11.83 11.78 -11.44
C TRP A 7 -11.75 10.72 -10.33
N PHE A 8 -12.89 10.35 -9.74
CA PHE A 8 -12.96 9.32 -8.71
C PHE A 8 -12.60 7.93 -9.27
N LEU A 9 -13.12 7.60 -10.45
CA LEU A 9 -12.76 6.35 -11.14
C LEU A 9 -11.26 6.29 -11.46
N SER A 10 -10.67 7.42 -11.86
CA SER A 10 -9.23 7.51 -12.10
C SER A 10 -8.43 7.31 -10.81
N LYS A 11 -8.90 7.85 -9.68
CA LYS A 11 -8.30 7.61 -8.35
C LYS A 11 -8.40 6.15 -7.92
N LEU A 12 -9.55 5.50 -8.11
CA LEU A 12 -9.70 4.07 -7.82
C LEU A 12 -8.77 3.22 -8.69
N LYS A 13 -8.71 3.49 -10.00
CA LYS A 13 -7.80 2.80 -10.92
C LYS A 13 -6.34 2.96 -10.49
N HIS A 14 -5.95 4.15 -10.02
CA HIS A 14 -4.61 4.39 -9.47
C HIS A 14 -4.33 3.51 -8.26
N LEU A 15 -5.25 3.44 -7.29
CA LEU A 15 -5.10 2.59 -6.11
C LEU A 15 -4.93 1.11 -6.47
N VAL A 16 -5.77 0.60 -7.39
CA VAL A 16 -5.67 -0.80 -7.88
C VAL A 16 -4.35 -1.06 -8.59
N THR A 17 -3.84 -0.08 -9.35
CA THR A 17 -2.54 -0.20 -10.03
C THR A 17 -1.40 -0.33 -9.01
N ILE A 18 -1.43 0.48 -7.95
CA ILE A 18 -0.43 0.40 -6.87
C ILE A 18 -0.54 -0.91 -6.11
N GLU A 19 -1.76 -1.39 -5.80
CA GLU A 19 -1.95 -2.71 -5.19
C GLU A 19 -1.28 -3.81 -6.02
N ASN A 20 -1.52 -3.83 -7.33
CA ASN A 20 -0.93 -4.82 -8.23
C ASN A 20 0.61 -4.74 -8.28
N ILE A 21 1.18 -3.54 -8.15
CA ILE A 21 2.64 -3.37 -8.05
C ILE A 21 3.14 -3.95 -6.72
N VAL A 22 2.49 -3.63 -5.60
CA VAL A 22 2.88 -4.09 -4.26
C VAL A 22 2.79 -5.61 -4.15
N ARG A 23 1.77 -6.25 -4.74
CA ARG A 23 1.61 -7.71 -4.79
C ARG A 23 2.76 -8.45 -5.48
N LYS A 24 3.56 -7.77 -6.33
CA LYS A 24 4.73 -8.37 -6.98
C LYS A 24 5.94 -8.47 -6.04
N TYR A 25 5.88 -7.82 -4.87
CA TYR A 25 6.94 -7.84 -3.88
C TYR A 25 6.57 -8.73 -2.70
N HIS A 26 7.59 -9.19 -1.98
CA HIS A 26 7.44 -9.79 -0.66
C HIS A 26 7.81 -8.79 0.42
N ALA A 27 7.34 -9.02 1.65
CA ALA A 27 7.67 -8.15 2.79
C ALA A 27 9.18 -7.95 2.99
N SER A 28 10.00 -8.97 2.69
CA SER A 28 11.47 -8.90 2.78
C SER A 28 12.14 -8.06 1.68
N ASN A 29 11.51 -7.94 0.51
CA ASN A 29 12.10 -7.29 -0.67
C ASN A 29 11.33 -6.02 -1.10
N LEU A 30 10.46 -5.51 -0.23
CA LEU A 30 9.68 -4.32 -0.53
C LEU A 30 10.56 -3.06 -0.35
N PRO A 31 10.72 -2.23 -1.38
CA PRO A 31 11.45 -0.98 -1.23
C PRO A 31 10.75 -0.03 -0.27
N VAL A 32 11.53 0.60 0.61
CA VAL A 32 11.05 1.53 1.65
C VAL A 32 10.25 2.69 1.04
N ASN A 33 10.66 3.18 -0.13
CA ASN A 33 9.96 4.24 -0.85
C ASN A 33 8.55 3.81 -1.27
N LEU A 34 8.38 2.57 -1.72
CA LEU A 34 7.07 2.03 -2.09
C LEU A 34 6.18 1.83 -0.85
N LEU A 35 6.75 1.34 0.25
CA LEU A 35 6.04 1.25 1.53
C LEU A 35 5.55 2.63 2.00
N ARG A 36 6.40 3.65 1.93
CA ARG A 36 6.03 5.03 2.28
C ARG A 36 4.95 5.58 1.34
N TYR A 37 5.06 5.32 0.04
CA TYR A 37 4.08 5.77 -0.94
C TYR A 37 2.71 5.14 -0.71
N THR A 38 2.65 3.83 -0.44
CA THR A 38 1.37 3.17 -0.09
C THR A 38 0.75 3.75 1.17
N LYS A 39 1.57 4.15 2.16
CA LYS A 39 1.06 4.84 3.36
C LYS A 39 0.50 6.22 3.07
N GLN A 40 1.14 6.99 2.20
CA GLN A 40 0.63 8.30 1.77
C GLN A 40 -0.70 8.19 1.00
N LEU A 41 -0.92 7.07 0.31
CA LEU A 41 -2.20 6.77 -0.36
C LEU A 41 -3.30 6.28 0.60
N GLY A 42 -2.99 6.08 1.88
CA GLY A 42 -3.96 5.65 2.89
C GLY A 42 -4.10 4.15 3.08
N PHE A 43 -3.18 3.32 2.52
CA PHE A 43 -3.25 1.86 2.73
C PHE A 43 -2.96 1.47 4.18
N SER A 44 -3.86 0.66 4.77
CA SER A 44 -3.72 0.17 6.14
C SER A 44 -2.63 -0.92 6.25
N ASN A 45 -2.12 -1.17 7.46
CA ASN A 45 -1.17 -2.27 7.66
C ASN A 45 -1.79 -3.63 7.32
N ASN A 46 -3.08 -3.80 7.61
CA ASN A 46 -3.83 -5.01 7.29
C ASN A 46 -4.05 -5.22 5.79
N GLN A 47 -4.20 -4.16 5.01
CA GLN A 47 -4.25 -4.29 3.55
C GLN A 47 -2.88 -4.71 3.00
N LEU A 48 -1.81 -4.05 3.47
CA LEU A 48 -0.45 -4.36 3.03
C LEU A 48 -0.01 -5.76 3.42
N SER A 49 -0.39 -6.25 4.61
CA SER A 49 -0.08 -7.62 5.04
C SER A 49 -0.71 -8.66 4.10
N ARG A 50 -1.96 -8.44 3.67
CA ARG A 50 -2.65 -9.29 2.69
C ARG A 50 -2.01 -9.22 1.30
N PHE A 51 -1.59 -8.05 0.84
CA PHE A 51 -0.97 -7.90 -0.47
C PHE A 51 0.43 -8.52 -0.55
N LEU A 52 1.17 -8.49 0.56
CA LEU A 52 2.55 -8.97 0.65
C LEU A 52 2.65 -10.41 1.17
N ASN A 53 1.51 -11.09 1.33
CA ASN A 53 1.39 -12.41 1.98
C ASN A 53 2.21 -12.49 3.27
N SER A 54 2.04 -11.49 4.13
CA SER A 54 2.80 -11.34 5.37
C SER A 54 1.89 -11.02 6.55
N ASN A 55 2.48 -10.85 7.73
CA ASN A 55 1.77 -10.54 8.96
C ASN A 55 1.74 -9.03 9.21
N GLU A 56 0.67 -8.53 9.85
CA GLU A 56 0.56 -7.12 10.22
C GLU A 56 1.74 -6.67 11.10
N LEU A 57 2.19 -7.54 12.00
CA LEU A 57 3.37 -7.32 12.84
C LEU A 57 4.65 -7.14 12.03
N ALA A 58 4.81 -7.89 10.93
CA ALA A 58 5.97 -7.75 10.05
C ALA A 58 5.97 -6.39 9.35
N ILE A 59 4.81 -5.96 8.84
CA ILE A 59 4.63 -4.61 8.25
C ILE A 59 4.90 -3.52 9.30
N ARG A 60 4.43 -3.70 10.53
CA ARG A 60 4.67 -2.75 11.63
C ARG A 60 6.16 -2.63 11.95
N ARG A 61 6.88 -3.75 12.04
CA ARG A 61 8.35 -3.76 12.23
C ARG A 61 9.07 -3.08 11.08
N LEU A 62 8.74 -3.42 9.83
CA LEU A 62 9.25 -2.75 8.64
C LEU A 62 9.07 -1.24 8.72
N ARG A 63 7.89 -0.78 9.15
CA ARG A 63 7.58 0.64 9.29
C ARG A 63 8.47 1.34 10.34
N LEU A 64 8.71 0.69 11.48
CA LEU A 64 9.57 1.20 12.56
C LEU A 64 11.04 1.28 12.12
N VAL A 65 11.56 0.21 11.50
CA VAL A 65 12.93 0.17 10.95
C VAL A 65 13.12 1.27 9.89
N SER A 66 12.11 1.48 9.07
CA SER A 66 12.11 2.48 8.00
C SER A 66 11.89 3.92 8.49
N LYS A 67 11.61 4.14 9.79
CA LYS A 67 11.20 5.43 10.37
C LYS A 67 10.04 6.10 9.63
N ILE A 68 9.12 5.32 9.05
CA ILE A 68 7.95 5.86 8.35
C ILE A 68 6.86 6.14 9.39
N SER A 69 6.80 7.37 9.91
CA SER A 69 5.64 7.79 10.69
C SER A 69 4.47 8.10 9.75
N SER A 70 3.30 7.48 9.98
CA SER A 70 2.07 8.08 9.46
C SER A 70 1.96 9.42 10.15
N LYS A 71 1.84 10.49 9.37
CA LYS A 71 1.34 11.75 9.91
C LYS A 71 -0.12 11.56 10.33
#